data_AF-A0A7W1B5E3-F1
#
_entry.id   AF-A0A7W1B5E3-F1
#
_cell.length_a   1.000
_cell.length_b   1.000
_cell.length_c   1.000
_cell.angle_alpha   90.00
_cell.angle_beta   90.00
_cell.angle_gamma   90.00
#
_symmetry.space_group_name_H-M   'P 1'
#
loop_
_entity.id
_entity.type
_entity.pdbx_description
1 polymer ?
#
loop_
_entity_poly.entity_id
_entity_poly.type
_entity_poly.pdbx_seq_one_letter_code
_entity_poly.pdbx_strand_id
1 'polypeptide(L)'
;LAGLAIYTRTELLLLILGGLFVIITMSVILQVGYFKLTKGKRLFRMSPLQHHFELIGWAEVTIVMRFWIIAGLFVAAGLGIFYTEWVAGT
;
A
#
# COMPACT_ATOMS: atom_id res chain seq x y z
N LEU A 1 0.07 -15.50 1.51
CA LEU A 1 -1.03 -14.55 1.24
C LEU A 1 -1.57 -14.67 -0.18
N ALA A 2 -0.77 -14.39 -1.22
CA ALA A 2 -1.23 -14.52 -2.62
C ALA A 2 -1.80 -15.92 -2.97
N GLY A 3 -1.14 -17.01 -2.57
CA GLY A 3 -1.66 -18.37 -2.82
C GLY A 3 -2.99 -18.67 -2.11
N LEU A 4 -3.21 -18.12 -0.91
CA LEU A 4 -4.48 -18.24 -0.20
C LEU A 4 -5.59 -17.42 -0.87
N ALA A 5 -5.26 -16.23 -1.35
CA ALA A 5 -6.22 -15.39 -2.08
C ALA A 5 -6.67 -16.05 -3.40
N ILE A 6 -5.73 -16.65 -4.14
CA ILE A 6 -6.07 -17.41 -5.37
C ILE A 6 -6.93 -18.63 -5.03
N TYR A 7 -6.55 -19.40 -4.00
CA TYR A 7 -7.31 -20.58 -3.58
C TYR A 7 -8.73 -20.24 -3.14
N THR A 8 -8.91 -19.13 -2.44
CA THR A 8 -10.20 -18.66 -1.95
C THR A 8 -10.96 -17.77 -2.95
N ARG A 9 -10.40 -17.50 -4.14
CA ARG A 9 -10.97 -16.56 -5.13
C ARG A 9 -11.20 -15.14 -4.56
N THR A 10 -10.33 -14.71 -3.64
CA THR A 10 -10.40 -13.40 -2.97
C THR A 10 -9.27 -12.45 -3.42
N GLU A 11 -8.85 -12.55 -4.68
CA GLU A 11 -7.72 -11.79 -5.22
C GLU A 11 -7.95 -10.27 -5.16
N LEU A 12 -9.17 -9.82 -5.47
CA LEU A 12 -9.52 -8.39 -5.40
C LEU A 12 -9.57 -7.89 -3.95
N LEU A 13 -10.04 -8.72 -3.03
CA LEU A 13 -10.05 -8.39 -1.61
C LEU A 13 -8.62 -8.26 -1.07
N LEU A 14 -7.71 -9.13 -1.51
CA LEU A 14 -6.29 -9.05 -1.12
C LEU A 14 -5.65 -7.73 -1.56
N LEU A 15 -6.03 -7.20 -2.73
CA LEU A 15 -5.52 -5.91 -3.21
C LEU A 15 -5.90 -4.76 -2.27
N ILE A 16 -7.13 -4.77 -1.75
CA ILE A 16 -7.62 -3.77 -0.81
C ILE A 16 -6.97 -3.96 0.56
N LEU A 17 -6.98 -5.19 1.10
CA LEU A 17 -6.37 -5.51 2.40
C LEU A 17 -4.87 -5.22 2.41
N GLY A 18 -4.19 -5.50 1.29
CA GLY A 18 -2.78 -5.22 1.07
C GLY A 18 -2.49 -3.81 0.55
N GLY A 19 -3.47 -2.88 0.61
CA GLY A 19 -3.38 -1.57 -0.02
C GLY A 19 -2.14 -0.75 0.35
N LEU A 20 -1.67 -0.85 1.60
CA LEU A 20 -0.40 -0.22 1.99
C LEU A 20 0.80 -0.77 1.19
N PHE A 21 0.88 -2.10 1.02
CA PHE A 21 1.94 -2.72 0.22
C PHE A 21 1.86 -2.28 -1.24
N VAL A 22 0.64 -2.19 -1.78
CA VAL A 22 0.40 -1.67 -3.13
C VAL A 22 0.92 -0.25 -3.27
N ILE A 23 0.62 0.64 -2.32
CA ILE A 23 1.11 2.04 -2.31
C ILE A 23 2.64 2.09 -2.24
N ILE A 24 3.27 1.29 -1.39
CA ILE A 24 4.74 1.22 -1.27
C ILE A 24 5.35 0.76 -2.59
N THR A 25 4.83 -0.29 -3.21
CA THR A 25 5.32 -0.76 -4.52
C THR A 25 5.08 0.27 -5.62
N MET A 26 3.90 0.91 -5.64
CA MET A 26 3.56 1.97 -6.59
C MET A 26 4.54 3.14 -6.49
N SER A 27 5.00 3.49 -5.29
CA SER A 27 6.00 4.53 -5.10
C SER A 27 7.32 4.24 -5.82
N VAL A 28 7.75 2.97 -5.84
CA VAL A 28 8.95 2.52 -6.55
C VAL A 28 8.74 2.57 -8.06
N ILE A 29 7.59 2.10 -8.54
CA ILE A 29 7.24 2.13 -9.96
C ILE A 29 7.23 3.58 -10.47
N LEU A 30 6.57 4.48 -9.75
CA LEU A 30 6.50 5.90 -10.08
C LEU A 30 7.89 6.56 -10.01
N GLN A 31 8.69 6.25 -8.99
CA GLN A 31 10.05 6.78 -8.86
C GLN A 31 10.93 6.37 -10.05
N VAL A 32 10.94 5.08 -10.40
CA VAL A 32 11.75 4.55 -11.50
C VAL A 32 11.24 5.08 -12.85
N GLY A 33 9.92 5.11 -13.05
CA GLY A 33 9.30 5.67 -14.26
C GLY A 33 9.65 7.14 -14.44
N TYR A 34 9.50 7.95 -13.38
CA TYR A 34 9.83 9.37 -13.42
C TYR A 34 11.32 9.62 -13.65
N PHE A 35 12.20 8.85 -13.00
CA PHE A 35 13.65 8.97 -13.17
C PHE A 35 14.08 8.69 -14.62
N LYS A 36 13.50 7.66 -15.25
CA LYS A 36 13.74 7.32 -16.66
C LYS A 36 13.20 8.41 -17.60
N LEU A 37 11.97 8.89 -17.38
CA LEU A 37 11.32 9.89 -18.22
C LEU A 37 12.02 11.26 -18.16
N THR A 38 12.46 11.66 -16.97
CA THR A 38 13.08 12.99 -16.75
C THR A 38 14.60 12.98 -16.86
N LYS A 39 15.20 11.84 -17.23
CA LYS A 39 16.65 11.65 -17.34
C LYS A 39 17.42 12.06 -16.09
N GLY A 40 16.89 11.73 -14.90
CA GLY A 40 17.63 11.88 -13.65
C GLY A 40 16.93 12.63 -12.52
N LYS A 41 15.74 13.21 -12.74
CA LYS A 41 14.98 13.84 -11.64
C LYS A 41 14.28 12.76 -10.81
N ARG A 42 14.19 12.99 -9.51
CA ARG A 42 13.54 12.08 -8.54
C ARG A 42 12.20 12.67 -8.11
N LEU A 43 11.16 11.85 -8.02
CA LEU A 43 9.82 12.28 -7.56
C LEU A 43 9.78 12.35 -6.03
N PHE A 44 10.23 11.28 -5.39
CA PHE A 44 10.45 11.18 -3.95
C PHE A 44 11.94 11.34 -3.64
N ARG A 45 12.27 11.83 -2.43
CA ARG A 45 13.67 11.92 -1.97
C ARG A 45 14.39 10.57 -2.04
N MET A 46 13.69 9.51 -1.65
CA MET A 46 14.10 8.11 -1.78
C MET A 46 12.83 7.25 -1.87
N SER A 47 12.93 6.13 -2.56
CA SER A 47 11.86 5.12 -2.64
C SER A 47 12.43 3.81 -2.13
N PRO A 48 11.66 3.02 -1.34
CA PRO A 48 10.22 3.14 -1.08
C PRO A 48 9.84 4.21 -0.05
N LEU A 49 8.54 4.46 0.12
CA LEU A 49 7.99 5.58 0.91
C LEU A 49 8.49 5.68 2.35
N GLN A 50 8.82 4.57 3.04
CA GLN A 50 9.34 4.66 4.40
C GLN A 50 10.65 5.47 4.48
N HIS A 51 11.57 5.27 3.54
CA HIS A 51 12.82 6.03 3.48
C HIS A 51 12.59 7.47 3.03
N HIS A 52 11.52 7.73 2.26
CA HIS A 52 11.14 9.11 1.94
C HIS A 52 10.86 9.92 3.21
N PHE A 53 10.08 9.35 4.15
CA PHE A 53 9.73 10.01 5.41
C PHE A 53 10.90 10.08 6.39
N GLU A 54 11.77 9.06 6.39
CA GLU A 54 13.02 9.07 7.16
C GLU A 54 13.92 10.25 6.75
N LEU A 55 14.10 10.48 5.44
CA LEU A 55 14.84 11.63 4.90
C LEU A 55 14.12 12.97 5.05
N ILE A 56 12.85 12.97 5.48
CA ILE A 56 12.13 14.17 5.91
C ILE A 56 12.38 14.48 7.39
N GLY A 57 13.01 13.56 8.13
CA GLY A 57 13.38 13.72 9.53
C GLY A 57 12.40 13.05 10.49
N TRP A 58 11.55 12.13 10.01
CA TRP A 58 10.67 11.37 10.90
C TRP A 58 11.45 10.22 11.56
N ALA A 59 11.17 9.97 12.84
CA ALA A 59 11.70 8.80 13.53
C ALA A 59 11.09 7.52 12.95
N GLU A 60 11.91 6.47 12.78
CA GLU A 60 11.50 5.19 12.20
C GLU A 60 10.25 4.61 12.89
N VAL A 61 10.24 4.61 14.22
CA VAL A 61 9.09 4.13 15.01
C VAL A 61 7.83 4.92 14.68
N THR A 62 7.91 6.24 14.52
CA THR A 62 6.77 7.07 14.15
C THR A 62 6.24 6.73 12.76
N ILE A 63 7.13 6.44 11.80
CA ILE A 63 6.76 6.02 10.45
C ILE A 63 6.02 4.68 10.50
N VAL A 64 6.59 3.70 11.20
CA VAL A 64 6.00 2.35 11.34
C VAL A 64 4.61 2.44 11.97
N MET A 65 4.44 3.19 13.06
CA MET A 65 3.14 3.35 13.71
C MET A 65 2.09 4.01 12.81
N ARG A 66 2.47 5.04 12.05
CA ARG A 66 1.56 5.69 11.09
C ARG A 66 1.19 4.75 9.94
N PHE A 67 2.15 3.96 9.45
CA PHE A 67 1.90 2.98 8.41
C PHE A 67 0.96 1.87 8.90
N TRP A 68 1.07 1.44 10.15
CA TRP A 68 0.13 0.49 10.76
C TRP A 68 -1.29 1.05 10.86
N ILE A 69 -1.45 2.33 11.21
CA ILE A 69 -2.76 2.98 11.20
C ILE A 69 -3.36 2.94 9.79
N ILE A 70 -2.57 3.30 8.77
CA ILE A 70 -3.02 3.27 7.36
C ILE A 70 -3.36 1.83 6.94
N ALA A 71 -2.53 0.85 7.28
CA ALA A 71 -2.81 -0.56 7.00
C ALA A 71 -4.11 -1.02 7.69
N GLY A 72 -4.32 -0.62 8.94
CA GLY A 72 -5.55 -0.89 9.68
C GLY A 72 -6.79 -0.30 9.01
N LEU A 73 -6.70 0.90 8.44
CA LEU A 73 -7.79 1.51 7.67
C LEU A 73 -8.09 0.74 6.38
N PHE A 74 -7.06 0.28 5.66
CA PHE A 74 -7.24 -0.58 4.48
C PHE A 74 -7.92 -1.91 4.84
N VAL A 75 -7.51 -2.52 5.96
CA VAL A 75 -8.13 -3.75 6.46
C VAL A 75 -9.59 -3.50 6.85
N ALA A 76 -9.89 -2.43 7.58
CA ALA A 76 -11.25 -2.09 7.98
C ALA A 76 -12.14 -1.83 6.75
N ALA A 77 -11.64 -1.11 5.75
CA ALA A 77 -12.36 -0.88 4.50
C ALA A 77 -12.59 -2.19 3.72
N GLY A 78 -11.57 -3.03 3.57
CA GLY A 78 -11.69 -4.30 2.86
C GLY A 78 -12.67 -5.27 3.53
N LEU A 79 -12.62 -5.37 4.86
CA LEU A 79 -13.60 -6.15 5.62
C LEU A 79 -15.00 -5.55 5.50
N GLY A 80 -15.13 -4.23 5.61
CA GLY A 80 -16.40 -3.52 5.43
C GLY A 80 -17.04 -3.85 4.10
N ILE A 81 -16.31 -3.70 2.99
CA ILE A 81 -16.79 -4.04 1.64
C ILE A 81 -17.23 -5.50 1.57
N PHE A 82 -16.36 -6.43 1.98
CA PHE A 82 -16.64 -7.86 1.93
C PHE A 82 -17.90 -8.26 2.72
N TYR A 83 -18.05 -7.75 3.94
CA TYR A 83 -19.23 -8.03 4.75
C TYR A 83 -20.47 -7.30 4.26
N THR A 84 -20.36 -6.12 3.67
CA THR A 84 -21.51 -5.45 3.06
C THR A 84 -22.05 -6.22 1.86
N GLU A 85 -21.17 -6.78 1.01
CA GLU A 85 -21.58 -7.67 -0.08
C GLU A 85 -22.27 -8.92 0.47
N TRP A 86 -21.68 -9.54 1.49
CA TRP A 86 -22.26 -10.71 2.15
C TRP A 86 -23.64 -10.44 2.79
N VAL A 87 -23.80 -9.31 3.48
CA VAL A 87 -25.07 -8.92 4.12
C VAL A 87 -26.11 -8.47 3.09
N ALA A 88 -25.70 -7.80 2.02
CA ALA A 88 -26.60 -7.32 0.96
C ALA A 88 -27.22 -8.48 0.15
N GLY A 89 -26.70 -9.70 0.26
CA GLY A 89 -27.28 -10.90 -0.35
C GLY A 89 -27.30 -10.88 -1.88
N THR A 90 -26.52 -9.99 -2.50
CA THR A 90 -26.22 -9.97 -3.94
C THR A 90 -24.95 -10.76 -4.20
#